data_AF-A0A340X5Y2-F1
#
_entry.id   AF-A0A340X5Y2-F1
#
_cell.length_a   1.000
_cell.length_b   1.000
_cell.length_c   1.000
_cell.angle_alpha   90.00
_cell.angle_beta   90.00
_cell.angle_gamma   90.00
#
_symmetry.space_group_name_H-M   'P 1'
#
loop_
_entity.id
_entity.type
_entity.pdbx_description
1 polymer ?
#
loop_
_entity_poly.entity_id
_entity_poly.type
_entity_poly.pdbx_seq_one_letter_code
_entity_poly.pdbx_strand_id
1 'polypeptide(L)'
;MPGRALLRVARRALGAWLLGGLWVWALGGLCGLGAAGSARPCQAPQQWEGRQVLYRQSTGRYSRALLSYDGLNQRVRVLDERKALIPCKR
;
A
#
# COMPACT_ATOMS: atom_id res chain seq x y z
N MET A 1 -26.92 46.24 36.24
CA MET A 1 -25.53 45.70 36.21
C MET A 1 -25.43 44.43 35.33
N PRO A 2 -25.53 44.50 33.99
CA PRO A 2 -25.53 43.32 33.12
C PRO A 2 -24.16 42.94 32.52
N GLY A 3 -23.16 43.84 32.54
CA GLY A 3 -21.89 43.65 31.83
C GLY A 3 -20.99 42.51 32.32
N ARG A 4 -21.13 42.09 33.58
CA ARG A 4 -20.30 41.02 34.19
C ARG A 4 -20.73 39.60 33.80
N ALA A 5 -21.93 39.42 33.23
CA ALA A 5 -22.41 38.11 32.77
C ALA A 5 -21.87 37.76 31.38
N LEU A 6 -21.89 38.73 30.46
CA LEU A 6 -21.40 38.58 29.09
C LEU A 6 -19.89 38.29 29.03
N LEU A 7 -19.09 38.95 29.86
CA LEU A 7 -17.64 38.68 29.97
C LEU A 7 -17.33 37.27 30.47
N ARG A 8 -18.17 36.71 31.36
CA ARG A 8 -18.00 35.33 31.86
C ARG A 8 -18.38 34.28 30.82
N VAL A 9 -19.41 34.55 30.01
CA VAL A 9 -19.82 33.66 28.91
C VAL A 9 -18.78 33.68 27.79
N ALA A 10 -18.31 34.86 27.38
CA ALA A 10 -17.27 35.02 26.36
C ALA A 10 -15.96 34.34 26.77
N ARG A 11 -15.55 34.47 28.04
CA ARG A 11 -14.35 33.81 28.58
C ARG A 11 -14.49 32.29 28.68
N ARG A 12 -15.70 31.77 28.92
CA ARG A 12 -15.98 30.31 28.88
C ARG A 12 -15.99 29.76 27.46
N ALA A 13 -16.52 30.51 26.49
CA ALA A 13 -16.48 30.15 25.08
C ALA A 13 -15.03 30.10 24.57
N LEU A 14 -14.21 31.11 24.90
CA LEU A 14 -12.78 31.12 24.57
C LEU A 14 -12.03 29.93 25.20
N GLY A 15 -12.35 29.59 26.46
CA GLY A 15 -11.77 28.41 27.11
C GLY A 15 -12.15 27.10 26.43
N ALA A 16 -13.42 26.95 26.01
CA ALA A 16 -13.88 25.76 25.29
C ALA A 16 -13.23 25.62 23.91
N TRP A 17 -13.04 26.72 23.18
CA TRP A 17 -12.35 26.75 21.89
C TRP A 17 -10.87 26.40 22.01
N LEU A 18 -10.17 26.95 23.01
CA LEU A 18 -8.76 26.64 23.26
C LEU A 18 -8.56 25.18 23.67
N LEU A 19 -9.43 24.64 24.52
CA LEU A 19 -9.40 23.22 24.89
C LEU A 19 -9.69 22.32 23.68
N GLY A 20 -10.71 22.64 22.87
CA GLY A 20 -11.01 21.88 21.65
C GLY A 20 -9.85 21.87 20.65
N GLY A 21 -9.23 23.02 20.40
CA GLY A 21 -8.06 23.12 19.53
C GLY A 21 -6.84 22.36 20.06
N LEU A 22 -6.60 22.40 21.38
CA LEU A 22 -5.52 21.65 22.04
C LEU A 22 -5.74 20.13 21.94
N TRP A 23 -6.99 19.67 22.10
CA TRP A 23 -7.35 18.26 21.96
C TRP A 23 -7.16 17.76 20.52
N VAL A 24 -7.52 18.56 19.52
CA VAL A 24 -7.29 18.22 18.09
C VAL A 24 -5.79 18.14 17.79
N TRP A 25 -4.98 19.06 18.31
CA TRP A 25 -3.52 19.03 18.16
C TRP A 25 -2.88 17.82 18.85
N ALA A 26 -3.32 17.48 20.07
CA ALA A 26 -2.81 16.33 20.81
C ALA A 26 -3.16 15.00 20.13
N LEU A 27 -4.41 14.83 19.68
CA LEU A 27 -4.86 13.62 18.97
C LEU A 27 -4.19 13.49 17.59
N GLY A 28 -4.03 14.60 16.85
CA GLY A 28 -3.35 14.60 15.54
C GLY A 28 -1.85 14.33 15.64
N GLY A 29 -1.18 14.85 16.67
CA GLY A 29 0.26 14.64 16.90
C GLY A 29 0.62 13.18 17.21
N LEU A 30 -0.24 12.47 17.95
CA LEU A 30 -0.03 11.07 18.31
C LEU A 30 -0.15 10.10 17.12
N CYS A 31 -0.96 10.41 16.11
CA CYS A 31 -1.07 9.59 14.90
C CYS A 31 0.19 9.61 14.01
N GLY A 32 1.05 10.63 14.12
CA GLY A 32 2.28 10.74 13.32
C GLY A 32 3.46 9.92 13.83
N LEU A 33 3.46 9.55 15.12
CA LEU A 33 4.58 8.86 15.77
C LEU A 33 4.57 7.32 15.58
N GLY A 34 3.48 6.76 15.06
CA GLY A 34 3.31 5.32 14.84
C GLY A 34 3.83 4.80 13.49
N ALA A 35 4.28 5.66 12.59
CA ALA A 35 4.91 5.25 11.34
C ALA A 35 6.39 4.91 11.57
N ALA A 36 6.65 3.90 12.40
CA ALA A 36 7.95 3.24 12.45
C ALA A 36 8.26 2.72 11.04
N GLY A 37 9.11 3.46 10.32
CA GLY A 37 9.71 3.16 9.01
C GLY A 37 8.95 2.16 8.14
N SER A 38 8.07 2.66 7.26
CA SER A 38 7.54 1.84 6.17
C SER A 38 8.70 1.17 5.43
N ALA A 39 8.72 -0.16 5.40
CA ALA A 39 9.72 -0.92 4.66
C ALA A 39 9.75 -0.40 3.21
N ARG A 40 10.90 0.10 2.76
CA ARG A 40 11.06 0.57 1.38
C ARG A 40 11.05 -0.65 0.46
N PRO A 41 10.34 -0.60 -0.68
CA PRO A 41 10.41 -1.68 -1.65
C PRO A 41 11.85 -1.83 -2.14
N CYS A 42 12.30 -3.08 -2.31
CA CYS A 42 13.60 -3.36 -2.90
C CYS A 42 13.59 -3.09 -4.40
N GLN A 43 14.76 -2.78 -4.96
CA GLN A 43 14.93 -2.65 -6.40
C GLN A 43 15.00 -4.05 -7.03
N ALA A 44 14.00 -4.39 -7.85
CA ALA A 44 14.00 -5.63 -8.61
C ALA A 44 15.00 -5.57 -9.79
N PRO A 45 15.61 -6.71 -10.18
CA PRO A 45 16.52 -6.78 -11.32
C PRO A 45 15.78 -6.41 -12.61
N GLN A 46 16.41 -5.56 -13.42
CA GLN A 46 15.81 -5.05 -14.65
C GLN A 46 15.90 -6.03 -15.82
N GLN A 47 16.87 -6.95 -15.81
CA GLN A 47 17.07 -7.92 -16.88
C GLN A 47 17.43 -9.29 -16.32
N TRP A 48 16.71 -10.31 -16.73
CA TRP A 48 16.93 -11.69 -16.30
C TRP A 48 16.22 -12.69 -17.22
N GLU A 49 16.67 -13.94 -17.18
CA GLU A 49 16.06 -15.06 -17.88
C GLU A 49 15.70 -16.16 -16.88
N GLY A 50 14.57 -16.82 -17.10
CA GLY A 50 14.07 -17.82 -16.16
C GLY A 50 12.91 -18.63 -16.71
N ARG A 51 12.20 -19.29 -15.79
CA ARG A 51 10.98 -20.06 -16.10
C ARG A 51 9.82 -19.50 -15.31
N GLN A 52 8.64 -19.50 -15.92
CA GLN A 52 7.40 -19.09 -15.27
C GLN A 52 6.36 -20.20 -15.32
N VAL A 53 5.51 -20.23 -14.30
CA VAL A 53 4.29 -21.03 -14.28
C VAL A 53 3.13 -20.07 -14.04
N LEU A 54 2.29 -19.89 -15.04
CA LEU A 54 1.16 -18.97 -14.98
C LEU A 54 -0.13 -19.75 -14.76
N TYR A 55 -0.84 -19.42 -13.69
CA TYR A 55 -2.21 -19.90 -13.50
C TYR A 55 -3.19 -18.95 -14.19
N ARG A 56 -4.08 -19.51 -15.02
CA ARG A 56 -5.14 -18.73 -15.66
C ARG A 56 -6.50 -19.16 -15.11
N GLN A 57 -7.10 -18.29 -14.30
CA GLN A 57 -8.40 -18.57 -13.66
C GLN A 57 -9.49 -18.89 -14.68
N SER A 58 -9.52 -18.19 -15.82
CA SER A 58 -10.55 -18.38 -16.84
C SER A 58 -10.58 -19.80 -17.44
N THR A 59 -9.45 -20.52 -17.44
CA THR A 59 -9.36 -21.89 -17.94
C THR A 59 -9.14 -22.93 -16.84
N GLY A 60 -8.83 -22.49 -15.62
CA GLY A 60 -8.44 -23.36 -14.51
C GLY A 60 -7.13 -24.11 -14.75
N ARG A 61 -6.28 -23.65 -15.69
CA ARG A 61 -5.05 -24.37 -16.10
C ARG A 61 -3.79 -23.60 -15.72
N TYR A 62 -2.73 -24.36 -15.48
CA TYR A 62 -1.36 -23.86 -15.36
C TYR A 62 -0.63 -24.00 -16.70
N SER A 63 -0.04 -22.92 -17.20
CA SER A 63 0.90 -22.95 -18.33
C SER A 63 2.33 -22.77 -17.84
N ARG A 64 3.29 -23.41 -18.51
CA ARG A 64 4.72 -23.30 -18.21
C ARG A 64 5.42 -22.66 -19.41
N ALA A 65 6.32 -21.72 -19.18
CA ALA A 65 7.05 -21.04 -20.24
C ALA A 65 8.45 -20.63 -19.79
N LEU A 66 9.38 -20.55 -20.74
CA LEU A 66 10.63 -19.81 -20.58
C LEU A 66 10.34 -18.31 -20.72
N LEU A 67 10.94 -17.50 -19.87
CA LEU A 67 10.73 -16.06 -19.80
C LEU A 67 12.08 -15.35 -19.90
N SER A 68 12.22 -14.48 -20.91
CA SER A 68 13.29 -13.47 -20.95
C SER A 68 12.65 -12.11 -20.69
N TYR A 69 13.02 -11.47 -19.59
CA TYR A 69 12.53 -10.17 -19.18
C TYR A 69 13.62 -9.12 -19.37
N ASP A 70 13.32 -8.08 -20.13
CA ASP A 70 14.19 -6.94 -20.41
C ASP A 70 13.44 -5.63 -20.12
N GLY A 71 13.49 -5.20 -18.86
CA GLY A 71 12.85 -3.98 -18.37
C GLY A 71 13.51 -2.70 -18.90
N LEU A 72 14.80 -2.73 -19.26
CA LEU A 72 15.50 -1.58 -19.83
C LEU A 72 14.95 -1.21 -21.20
N ASN A 73 14.65 -2.21 -22.02
CA ASN A 73 14.06 -2.01 -23.35
C ASN A 73 12.53 -2.17 -23.37
N GLN A 74 11.89 -2.37 -22.22
CA GLN A 74 10.45 -2.66 -22.10
C GLN A 74 9.99 -3.85 -22.95
N ARG A 75 10.84 -4.89 -23.05
CA ARG A 75 10.60 -6.07 -23.87
C ARG A 75 10.45 -7.30 -22.99
N VAL A 76 9.50 -8.16 -23.36
CA VAL A 76 9.28 -9.44 -22.70
C VAL A 76 9.07 -10.50 -23.76
N ARG A 77 9.84 -11.59 -23.67
CA ARG A 77 9.66 -12.77 -24.52
C ARG A 77 9.22 -13.95 -23.67
N VAL A 78 8.06 -14.50 -24.02
CA VAL A 78 7.49 -15.70 -23.39
C VAL A 78 7.50 -16.81 -24.43
N LEU A 79 8.17 -17.92 -24.09
CA LEU A 79 8.24 -19.11 -24.94
C LEU A 79 7.62 -20.28 -24.20
N ASP A 80 6.42 -20.71 -24.62
CA ASP A 80 5.70 -21.80 -23.98
C ASP A 80 6.50 -23.11 -23.98
N GLU A 81 6.70 -23.68 -22.80
CA GLU A 81 7.24 -25.02 -22.65
C GLU A 81 6.14 -26.03 -22.97
N ARG A 82 6.13 -26.54 -24.20
CA ARG A 82 5.30 -27.70 -24.56
C ARG A 82 5.95 -28.99 -24.03
N LYS A 83 5.89 -29.19 -22.71
CA LYS A 83 6.05 -30.53 -22.16
C LYS A 83 4.75 -31.29 -22.43
N ALA A 84 4.86 -32.48 -23.03
CA ALA A 84 3.73 -33.39 -23.18
C ALA A 84 2.96 -33.47 -21.86
N LEU A 85 1.63 -33.45 -21.92
CA LEU A 85 0.73 -33.48 -20.77
C LEU A 85 1.27 -34.47 -19.73
N ILE A 86 1.84 -33.97 -18.63
CA ILE A 86 2.27 -34.82 -17.52
C ILE A 86 1.01 -35.01 -16.68
N PRO A 87 0.37 -36.19 -16.70
CA PRO A 87 -0.84 -36.41 -15.93
C PRO A 87 -0.53 -36.15 -14.46
N CYS A 88 -1.42 -35.43 -13.77
CA CYS A 88 -1.34 -35.34 -12.31
C CYS A 88 -1.45 -36.77 -11.76
N LYS A 89 -0.50 -37.18 -10.91
CA LYS A 89 -0.63 -38.45 -10.16
C LYS A 89 -1.91 -38.35 -9.32
N ARG A 90 -2.80 -39.33 -9.51
CA ARG A 90 -4.03 -39.48 -8.73
C ARG A 90 -3.73 -40.07 -7.37
#